data_AF-B7MDC6-F1
#
_entry.id   AF-B7MDC6-F1
#
_cell.length_a   1.000
_cell.length_b   1.000
_cell.length_c   1.000
_cell.angle_alpha   90.00
_cell.angle_beta   90.00
_cell.angle_gamma   90.00
#
_symmetry.space_group_name_H-M   'P 1'
#
loop_
_entity.id
_entity.type
_entity.pdbx_description
1 polymer ?
#
loop_
_entity_poly.entity_id
_entity_poly.type
_entity_poly.pdbx_seq_one_letter_code
_entity_poly.pdbx_strand_id
1 'polypeptide(L)'
;MKFERHHEILKRLSKFGSVKVSDLSNSLNVTKETIRSDLNELARLGYLTRCHGGAFIVLDSLDTIAKNEIAYALENYDTAQGIKKGHSTMKSQVCVIGSFNVDIISYLPRLPTIGESLLASNFIFSPGGKGCNQALAASFADTDVYFITKVGTDHFSDYAINFMNSSKIYKSIIYQTKETQTGTATILVNEGTGDNVIAIYPGANMTMSSDEITIQKEAIINSDVILLQLETNYTALQQAITLAQKNSIPVIINPAPYNDIVNELIQDVDYITPNETEAGLLSGIDVHDLESAKRAAEAIHNKGVKNTVITLGSKGSLAFDGKKFIHSPAFPAVVKNTAGAGDAFNGALASGLAKGKSLESALCYASAFASLAVETSNASDMPEHESVIHRIQSIHYQQTIFTH
;
A
#
# COMPACT_ATOMS: atom_id res chain seq x y z
N MET A 1 4.06 -13.01 36.85
CA MET A 1 5.50 -12.68 36.72
C MET A 1 6.20 -13.32 35.54
N LYS A 2 6.46 -14.64 35.48
CA LYS A 2 7.22 -15.25 34.36
C LYS A 2 6.48 -15.18 33.02
N PHE A 3 5.20 -15.54 33.03
CA PHE A 3 4.32 -15.46 31.86
C PHE A 3 4.21 -14.03 31.29
N GLU A 4 4.06 -13.03 32.16
CA GLU A 4 4.02 -11.61 31.76
C GLU A 4 5.34 -11.14 31.16
N ARG A 5 6.49 -11.60 31.68
CA ARG A 5 7.80 -11.30 31.08
C ARG A 5 7.96 -11.94 29.71
N HIS A 6 7.52 -13.19 29.55
CA HIS A 6 7.55 -13.88 28.25
C HIS A 6 6.68 -13.15 27.22
N HIS A 7 5.50 -12.72 27.62
CA HIS A 7 4.61 -11.92 26.80
C HIS A 7 5.26 -10.59 26.37
N GLU A 8 5.84 -9.82 27.30
CA GLU A 8 6.49 -8.54 26.98
C GLU A 8 7.73 -8.74 26.09
N ILE A 9 8.48 -9.83 26.27
CA ILE A 9 9.61 -10.20 25.41
C ILE A 9 9.12 -10.49 23.98
N LEU A 10 8.07 -11.30 23.83
CA LEU A 10 7.49 -11.64 22.52
C LEU A 10 6.86 -10.43 21.84
N LYS A 11 6.19 -9.56 22.60
CA LYS A 11 5.61 -8.30 22.11
C LYS A 11 6.68 -7.33 21.59
N ARG A 12 7.85 -7.27 22.25
CA ARG A 12 8.97 -6.46 21.75
C ARG A 12 9.65 -7.10 20.55
N LEU A 13 9.78 -8.42 20.55
CA LEU A 13 10.31 -9.15 19.41
C LEU A 13 9.40 -8.99 18.17
N SER A 14 8.08 -9.02 18.33
CA SER A 14 7.15 -8.77 17.21
C SER A 14 7.20 -7.32 16.73
N LYS A 15 7.40 -6.36 17.64
CA LYS A 15 7.48 -4.93 17.29
C LYS A 15 8.82 -4.51 16.68
N PHE A 16 9.92 -5.10 17.12
CA PHE A 16 11.28 -4.62 16.79
C PHE A 16 12.14 -5.66 16.06
N GLY A 17 11.64 -6.88 15.84
CA GLY A 17 12.33 -8.00 15.19
C GLY A 17 13.45 -8.63 16.03
N SER A 18 14.02 -7.89 16.99
CA SER A 18 15.09 -8.33 17.88
C SER A 18 15.02 -7.63 19.24
N VAL A 19 15.62 -8.25 20.26
CA VAL A 19 15.71 -7.72 21.62
C VAL A 19 17.08 -7.99 22.24
N LYS A 20 17.56 -7.04 23.04
CA LYS A 20 18.80 -7.20 23.83
C LYS A 20 18.48 -7.55 25.28
N VAL A 21 19.30 -8.44 25.85
CA VAL A 21 19.17 -8.87 27.25
C VAL A 21 19.30 -7.69 28.21
N SER A 22 20.19 -6.72 27.93
CA SER A 22 20.37 -5.51 28.73
C SER A 22 19.10 -4.68 28.82
N ASP A 23 18.43 -4.51 27.70
CA ASP A 23 17.33 -3.57 27.56
C ASP A 23 16.07 -4.15 28.21
N LEU A 24 15.86 -5.46 28.02
CA LEU A 24 14.82 -6.23 28.70
C LEU A 24 15.04 -6.28 30.21
N SER A 25 16.28 -6.51 30.67
CA SER A 25 16.62 -6.56 32.09
C SER A 25 16.31 -5.23 32.78
N ASN A 26 16.67 -4.11 32.15
CA ASN A 26 16.38 -2.77 32.65
C ASN A 26 14.87 -2.48 32.65
N SER A 27 14.16 -2.79 31.55
CA SER A 27 12.76 -2.43 31.43
C SER A 27 11.80 -3.31 32.23
N LEU A 28 12.14 -4.59 32.41
CA LEU A 28 11.35 -5.54 33.19
C LEU A 28 11.79 -5.59 34.66
N ASN A 29 12.80 -4.79 35.02
CA ASN A 29 13.38 -4.71 36.36
C ASN A 29 13.76 -6.10 36.94
N VAL A 30 14.46 -6.91 36.15
CA VAL A 30 14.94 -8.25 36.52
C VAL A 30 16.39 -8.46 36.08
N THR A 31 17.07 -9.46 36.64
CA THR A 31 18.47 -9.74 36.30
C THR A 31 18.64 -10.17 34.84
N LYS A 32 19.83 -9.95 34.27
CA LYS A 32 20.18 -10.40 32.91
C LYS A 32 20.14 -11.93 32.81
N GLU A 33 20.47 -12.63 33.90
CA GLU A 33 20.40 -14.08 34.02
C GLU A 33 18.95 -14.58 33.93
N THR A 34 18.00 -13.89 34.57
CA THR A 34 16.56 -14.17 34.44
C THR A 34 16.09 -13.99 32.99
N ILE A 35 16.47 -12.89 32.33
CA ILE A 35 16.11 -12.69 30.92
C ILE A 35 16.76 -13.73 30.00
N ARG A 36 18.01 -14.12 30.24
CA ARG A 36 18.66 -15.19 29.47
C ARG A 36 17.97 -16.54 29.70
N SER A 37 17.47 -16.81 30.90
CA SER A 37 16.68 -18.02 31.16
C SER A 37 15.35 -18.00 30.40
N ASP A 38 14.61 -16.88 30.47
CA ASP A 38 13.34 -16.68 29.78
C ASP A 38 13.49 -16.80 28.25
N LEU A 39 14.52 -16.17 27.67
CA LEU A 39 14.83 -16.26 26.25
C LEU A 39 15.25 -17.68 25.81
N ASN A 40 15.94 -18.46 26.67
CA ASN A 40 16.33 -19.84 26.33
C ASN A 40 15.10 -20.76 26.26
N GLU A 41 14.13 -20.53 27.15
CA GLU A 41 12.91 -21.31 27.19
C GLU A 41 11.99 -20.99 26.01
N LEU A 42 11.82 -19.72 25.67
CA LEU A 42 11.09 -19.30 24.47
C LEU A 42 11.75 -19.82 23.18
N ALA A 43 13.09 -19.89 23.14
CA ALA A 43 13.81 -20.51 22.03
C ALA A 43 13.52 -22.02 21.92
N ARG A 44 13.51 -22.72 23.05
CA ARG A 44 13.19 -24.16 23.10
C ARG A 44 11.75 -24.45 22.65
N LEU A 45 10.84 -23.52 22.90
CA LEU A 45 9.44 -23.59 22.46
C LEU A 45 9.25 -23.14 20.99
N GLY A 46 10.32 -22.76 20.30
CA GLY A 46 10.29 -22.39 18.88
C GLY A 46 9.87 -20.96 18.59
N TYR A 47 9.62 -20.12 19.60
CA TYR A 47 9.11 -18.76 19.41
C TYR A 47 10.16 -17.74 18.97
N LEU A 48 11.45 -18.02 19.14
CA LEU A 48 12.55 -17.11 18.80
C LEU A 48 13.87 -17.86 18.55
N THR A 49 14.86 -17.15 18.02
CA THR A 49 16.24 -17.63 17.86
C THR A 49 17.20 -16.84 18.75
N ARG A 50 18.13 -17.54 19.41
CA ARG A 50 19.13 -16.94 20.31
C ARG A 50 20.33 -16.41 19.52
N CYS A 51 20.81 -15.24 19.92
CA CYS A 51 22.09 -14.69 19.49
C CYS A 51 22.93 -14.21 20.68
N HIS A 52 24.18 -13.84 20.44
CA HIS A 52 25.04 -13.34 21.51
C HIS A 52 24.48 -12.02 22.07
N GLY A 53 24.09 -12.03 23.36
CA GLY A 53 23.55 -10.84 24.05
C GLY A 53 22.05 -10.56 23.85
N GLY A 54 21.31 -11.40 23.11
CA GLY A 54 19.92 -11.13 22.76
C GLY A 54 19.16 -12.30 22.13
N ALA A 55 18.06 -11.96 21.47
CA ALA A 55 17.24 -12.87 20.68
C ALA A 55 16.58 -12.12 19.51
N PHE A 56 16.19 -12.85 18.47
CA PHE A 56 15.47 -12.32 17.30
C PHE A 56 14.45 -13.34 16.80
N ILE A 57 13.48 -12.90 16.01
CA ILE A 57 12.55 -13.79 15.33
C ILE A 57 13.04 -14.01 13.90
N VAL A 58 13.14 -15.27 13.48
CA VAL A 58 13.21 -15.65 12.06
C VAL A 58 11.78 -15.96 11.64
N LEU A 59 11.15 -15.07 10.87
CA LEU A 59 9.76 -15.22 10.44
C LEU A 59 9.54 -16.41 9.48
N ASP A 60 10.61 -17.01 8.96
CA ASP A 60 10.57 -18.08 7.97
C ASP A 60 10.35 -19.49 8.55
N SER A 61 10.23 -19.66 9.88
CA SER A 61 10.14 -21.01 10.48
C SER A 61 9.02 -21.23 11.50
N LEU A 62 7.97 -20.41 11.53
CA LEU A 62 6.81 -20.66 12.39
C LEU A 62 5.66 -21.24 11.57
N ASP A 63 5.34 -22.50 11.84
CA ASP A 63 4.19 -23.19 11.27
C ASP A 63 2.88 -22.49 11.67
N THR A 64 1.88 -22.55 10.79
CA THR A 64 0.64 -21.75 10.82
C THR A 64 -0.14 -21.90 12.14
N ILE A 65 0.00 -23.07 12.79
CA ILE A 65 -0.63 -23.40 14.07
C ILE A 65 -0.04 -22.56 15.22
N ALA A 66 1.28 -22.35 15.25
CA ALA A 66 1.93 -21.57 16.30
C ALA A 66 1.61 -20.07 16.20
N LYS A 67 1.43 -19.56 14.97
CA LYS A 67 0.96 -18.17 14.74
C LYS A 67 -0.48 -17.98 15.25
N ASN A 68 -1.34 -18.95 15.00
CA ASN A 68 -2.74 -18.91 15.44
C ASN A 68 -2.89 -19.08 16.96
N GLU A 69 -2.07 -19.92 17.61
CA GLU A 69 -2.10 -20.05 19.07
C GLU A 69 -1.61 -18.80 19.80
N ILE A 70 -0.61 -18.10 19.25
CA ILE A 70 -0.14 -16.81 19.80
C ILE A 70 -1.24 -15.76 19.62
N ALA A 71 -1.85 -15.65 18.44
CA ALA A 71 -2.95 -14.71 18.20
C ALA A 71 -4.15 -14.98 19.15
N TYR A 72 -4.54 -16.25 19.30
CA TYR A 72 -5.62 -16.69 20.18
C TYR A 72 -5.32 -16.42 21.67
N ALA A 73 -4.08 -16.60 22.11
CA ALA A 73 -3.68 -16.29 23.48
C ALA A 73 -3.67 -14.78 23.79
N LEU A 74 -3.36 -13.95 22.79
CA LEU A 74 -3.39 -12.49 22.90
C LEU A 74 -4.83 -11.96 22.96
N GLU A 75 -5.72 -12.46 22.09
CA GLU A 75 -7.12 -12.06 22.06
C GLU A 75 -7.86 -12.43 23.35
N ASN A 76 -7.67 -13.64 23.88
CA ASN A 76 -8.35 -14.08 25.11
C ASN A 76 -7.87 -13.33 26.37
N TYR A 77 -6.69 -12.74 26.35
CA TYR A 77 -6.20 -11.93 27.47
C TYR A 77 -6.84 -10.54 27.50
N ASP A 78 -7.08 -9.93 26.34
CA ASP A 78 -7.78 -8.64 26.22
C ASP A 78 -9.25 -8.74 26.64
N THR A 79 -9.90 -9.88 26.38
CA THR A 79 -11.27 -10.16 26.86
C THR A 79 -11.33 -10.42 28.37
N ALA A 80 -10.27 -10.97 28.96
CA ALA A 80 -10.23 -11.34 30.38
C ALA A 80 -10.00 -10.14 31.34
N GLN A 81 -9.50 -9.00 30.86
CA GLN A 81 -9.24 -7.82 31.71
C GLN A 81 -10.26 -6.68 31.61
N GLY A 82 -11.31 -6.79 30.79
CA GLY A 82 -12.38 -5.78 30.77
C GLY A 82 -11.86 -4.36 30.50
N ILE A 83 -10.84 -4.22 29.66
CA ILE A 83 -10.36 -2.91 29.20
C ILE A 83 -11.48 -2.32 28.34
N LYS A 84 -12.26 -1.40 28.93
CA LYS A 84 -13.21 -0.59 28.17
C LYS A 84 -12.41 0.22 27.15
N LYS A 85 -12.40 -0.22 25.89
CA LYS A 85 -12.13 0.67 24.76
C LYS A 85 -13.08 1.85 24.93
N GLY A 86 -12.53 3.03 25.24
CA GLY A 86 -13.27 4.28 25.17
C GLY A 86 -13.96 4.35 23.81
N HIS A 87 -15.16 4.95 23.76
CA HIS A 87 -15.95 5.08 22.55
C HIS A 87 -15.04 5.48 21.38
N SER A 88 -14.85 4.57 20.43
CA SER A 88 -14.01 4.82 19.27
C SER A 88 -14.66 5.93 18.47
N THR A 89 -14.00 7.08 18.40
CA THR A 89 -14.18 7.96 17.25
C THR A 89 -13.98 7.10 16.01
N MET A 90 -15.01 6.97 15.16
CA MET A 90 -14.95 6.20 13.92
C MET A 90 -13.70 6.64 13.15
N LYS A 91 -12.82 5.69 12.84
CA LYS A 91 -11.64 5.96 12.03
C LYS A 91 -12.10 6.28 10.61
N SER A 92 -11.45 7.26 9.96
CA SER A 92 -11.75 7.59 8.56
C SER A 92 -11.65 6.34 7.67
N GLN A 93 -12.43 6.30 6.60
CA GLN A 93 -12.57 5.14 5.71
C GLN A 93 -12.18 5.46 4.27
N VAL A 94 -11.34 4.61 3.68
CA VAL A 94 -11.04 4.63 2.23
C VAL A 94 -11.61 3.35 1.61
N CYS A 95 -12.44 3.49 0.60
CA CYS A 95 -12.87 2.37 -0.23
C CYS A 95 -11.95 2.25 -1.44
N VAL A 96 -11.26 1.13 -1.58
CA VAL A 96 -10.43 0.83 -2.75
C VAL A 96 -11.15 -0.21 -3.59
N ILE A 97 -11.39 0.09 -4.86
CA ILE A 97 -11.91 -0.88 -5.83
C ILE A 97 -10.83 -1.05 -6.89
N GLY A 98 -10.23 -2.24 -6.94
CA GLY A 98 -9.03 -2.40 -7.74
C GLY A 98 -8.53 -3.82 -7.87
N SER A 99 -7.40 -3.93 -8.55
CA SER A 99 -6.76 -5.18 -8.91
C SER A 99 -6.07 -5.86 -7.73
N PHE A 100 -6.05 -7.19 -7.80
CA PHE A 100 -5.08 -8.02 -7.13
C PHE A 100 -4.33 -8.82 -8.19
N ASN A 101 -3.00 -8.78 -8.14
CA ASN A 101 -2.14 -9.63 -8.97
C ASN A 101 -1.25 -10.49 -8.08
N VAL A 102 -0.89 -11.67 -8.57
CA VAL A 102 0.30 -12.37 -8.09
C VAL A 102 1.49 -11.96 -8.93
N ASP A 103 2.45 -11.29 -8.30
CA ASP A 103 3.71 -10.92 -8.93
C ASP A 103 4.65 -12.13 -8.91
N ILE A 104 5.07 -12.56 -10.09
CA ILE A 104 5.94 -13.70 -10.35
C ILE A 104 7.30 -13.17 -10.75
N ILE A 105 8.23 -13.11 -9.80
CA ILE A 105 9.48 -12.35 -9.95
C ILE A 105 10.65 -13.33 -10.13
N SER A 106 11.33 -13.22 -11.26
CA SER A 106 12.59 -13.92 -11.55
C SER A 106 13.76 -12.95 -11.50
N TYR A 107 14.75 -13.24 -10.67
CA TYR A 107 16.01 -12.49 -10.62
C TYR A 107 17.01 -13.14 -11.56
N LEU A 108 17.57 -12.34 -12.47
CA LEU A 108 18.45 -12.76 -13.55
C LEU A 108 19.76 -11.97 -13.49
N PRO A 109 20.90 -12.56 -13.90
CA PRO A 109 22.17 -11.84 -13.97
C PRO A 109 22.14 -10.67 -14.97
N ARG A 110 21.24 -10.72 -15.95
CA ARG A 110 20.84 -9.64 -16.85
C ARG A 110 19.49 -9.97 -17.47
N LEU A 111 18.84 -8.99 -18.10
CA LEU A 111 17.63 -9.24 -18.88
C LEU A 111 17.95 -10.10 -20.13
N PRO A 112 17.05 -11.05 -20.51
CA PRO A 112 17.25 -11.89 -21.67
C PRO A 112 17.02 -11.10 -22.95
N THR A 113 17.67 -11.54 -24.03
CA THR A 113 17.38 -11.07 -25.39
C THR A 113 16.43 -12.02 -26.11
N ILE A 114 15.89 -11.61 -27.27
CA ILE A 114 14.97 -12.42 -28.06
C ILE A 114 15.63 -13.77 -28.42
N GLY A 115 14.95 -14.88 -28.07
CA GLY A 115 15.40 -16.24 -28.37
C GLY A 115 16.38 -16.85 -27.36
N GLU A 116 16.68 -16.13 -26.28
CA GLU A 116 17.59 -16.58 -25.23
C GLU A 116 16.86 -17.18 -24.02
N SER A 117 17.49 -18.18 -23.39
CA SER A 117 17.09 -18.69 -22.08
C SER A 117 18.18 -18.39 -21.06
N LEU A 118 17.83 -17.75 -19.96
CA LEU A 118 18.72 -17.50 -18.83
C LEU A 118 18.26 -18.30 -17.60
N LEU A 119 19.22 -18.72 -16.78
CA LEU A 119 18.93 -19.32 -15.48
C LEU A 119 18.72 -18.20 -14.46
N ALA A 120 17.60 -18.27 -13.75
CA ALA A 120 17.34 -17.37 -12.63
C ALA A 120 18.14 -17.78 -11.40
N SER A 121 18.68 -16.79 -10.68
CA SER A 121 19.36 -16.96 -9.40
C SER A 121 18.35 -17.12 -8.25
N ASN A 122 17.20 -16.49 -8.38
CA ASN A 122 16.13 -16.48 -7.39
C ASN A 122 14.75 -16.33 -8.07
N PHE A 123 13.71 -16.86 -7.41
CA PHE A 123 12.34 -16.85 -7.90
C PHE A 123 11.36 -16.69 -6.73
N ILE A 124 10.51 -15.68 -6.77
CA ILE A 124 9.57 -15.37 -5.67
C ILE A 124 8.16 -15.08 -6.20
N PHE A 125 7.16 -15.41 -5.38
CA PHE A 125 5.79 -14.93 -5.52
C PHE A 125 5.53 -13.83 -4.48
N SER A 126 4.96 -12.73 -4.92
CA SER A 126 4.63 -11.58 -4.08
C SER A 126 3.19 -11.13 -4.34
N PRO A 127 2.46 -10.60 -3.34
CA PRO A 127 1.20 -9.94 -3.59
C PRO A 127 1.47 -8.62 -4.30
N GLY A 128 0.68 -8.33 -5.33
CA GLY A 128 0.77 -7.13 -6.14
C GLY A 128 -0.59 -6.71 -6.69
N GLY A 129 -0.56 -5.92 -7.76
CA GLY A 129 -1.72 -5.21 -8.29
C GLY A 129 -1.90 -3.85 -7.61
N LYS A 130 -2.14 -2.83 -8.42
CA LYS A 130 -2.21 -1.44 -7.94
C LYS A 130 -3.30 -1.26 -6.89
N GLY A 131 -4.45 -1.90 -7.07
CA GLY A 131 -5.53 -1.86 -6.08
C GLY A 131 -5.08 -2.37 -4.71
N CYS A 132 -4.46 -3.55 -4.69
CA CYS A 132 -3.94 -4.14 -3.46
C CYS A 132 -2.85 -3.28 -2.81
N ASN A 133 -1.87 -2.81 -3.59
CA ASN A 133 -0.79 -1.94 -3.09
C ASN A 133 -1.35 -0.64 -2.50
N GLN A 134 -2.30 0.00 -3.18
CA GLN A 134 -2.93 1.23 -2.71
C GLN A 134 -3.80 1.03 -1.47
N ALA A 135 -4.48 -0.12 -1.37
CA ALA A 135 -5.23 -0.50 -0.18
C ALA A 135 -4.33 -0.74 1.04
N LEU A 136 -3.19 -1.43 0.86
CA LEU A 136 -2.18 -1.59 1.90
C LEU A 136 -1.63 -0.23 2.32
N ALA A 137 -1.24 0.61 1.37
CA ALA A 137 -0.71 1.94 1.66
C ALA A 137 -1.68 2.79 2.49
N ALA A 138 -2.96 2.82 2.12
CA ALA A 138 -4.00 3.54 2.88
C ALA A 138 -4.19 2.96 4.29
N SER A 139 -4.12 1.64 4.45
CA SER A 139 -4.24 0.97 5.75
C SER A 139 -3.07 1.32 6.67
N PHE A 140 -1.84 1.24 6.17
CA PHE A 140 -0.62 1.62 6.90
C PHE A 140 -0.53 3.13 7.15
N ALA A 141 -1.22 3.95 6.34
CA ALA A 141 -1.40 5.38 6.57
C ALA A 141 -2.42 5.72 7.67
N ASP A 142 -2.86 4.72 8.45
CA ASP A 142 -3.74 4.84 9.60
C ASP A 142 -5.18 5.23 9.21
N THR A 143 -5.74 4.56 8.22
CA THR A 143 -7.15 4.67 7.79
C THR A 143 -7.77 3.27 7.72
N ASP A 144 -9.07 3.14 8.03
CA ASP A 144 -9.77 1.87 7.80
C ASP A 144 -10.02 1.68 6.31
N VAL A 145 -9.62 0.53 5.77
CA VAL A 145 -9.71 0.28 4.33
C VAL A 145 -10.74 -0.80 4.03
N TYR A 146 -11.66 -0.47 3.13
CA TYR A 146 -12.57 -1.41 2.51
C TYR A 146 -12.10 -1.72 1.09
N PHE A 147 -11.48 -2.89 0.90
CA PHE A 147 -10.92 -3.28 -0.39
C PHE A 147 -11.87 -4.20 -1.15
N ILE A 148 -12.22 -3.87 -2.38
CA ILE A 148 -13.08 -4.68 -3.26
C ILE A 148 -12.24 -5.11 -4.46
N THR A 149 -12.12 -6.41 -4.66
CA THR A 149 -11.34 -7.00 -5.75
C THR A 149 -11.98 -8.28 -6.29
N LYS A 150 -11.45 -8.81 -7.39
CA LYS A 150 -11.92 -10.04 -8.02
C LYS A 150 -10.76 -10.89 -8.51
N VAL A 151 -10.77 -12.15 -8.11
CA VAL A 151 -9.73 -13.15 -8.45
C VAL A 151 -10.34 -14.34 -9.21
N GLY A 152 -9.51 -15.23 -9.73
CA GLY A 152 -9.99 -16.46 -10.37
C GLY A 152 -10.46 -17.49 -9.32
N THR A 153 -10.71 -18.72 -9.78
CA THR A 153 -10.85 -19.90 -8.90
C THR A 153 -9.65 -20.85 -9.03
N ASP A 154 -8.48 -20.31 -9.33
CA ASP A 154 -7.21 -21.04 -9.43
C ASP A 154 -6.42 -21.02 -8.11
N HIS A 155 -5.26 -21.69 -8.09
CA HIS A 155 -4.40 -21.75 -6.91
C HIS A 155 -3.90 -20.36 -6.43
N PHE A 156 -3.84 -19.36 -7.31
CA PHE A 156 -3.48 -18.01 -6.90
C PHE A 156 -4.61 -17.30 -6.15
N SER A 157 -5.87 -17.74 -6.31
CA SER A 157 -6.98 -17.20 -5.53
C SER A 157 -6.87 -17.54 -4.04
N ASP A 158 -6.42 -18.75 -3.69
CA ASP A 158 -6.16 -19.13 -2.29
C ASP A 158 -5.04 -18.29 -1.68
N TYR A 159 -3.98 -18.04 -2.45
CA TYR A 159 -2.91 -17.13 -2.05
C TYR A 159 -3.44 -15.72 -1.78
N ALA A 160 -4.26 -15.18 -2.70
CA ALA A 160 -4.86 -13.86 -2.56
C ALA A 160 -5.73 -13.75 -1.29
N ILE A 161 -6.61 -14.74 -1.06
CA ILE A 161 -7.51 -14.78 0.09
C ILE A 161 -6.72 -14.83 1.40
N ASN A 162 -5.72 -15.71 1.49
CA ASN A 162 -4.89 -15.83 2.68
C ASN A 162 -4.08 -14.56 2.96
N PHE A 163 -3.52 -13.95 1.91
CA PHE A 163 -2.80 -12.69 2.03
C PHE A 163 -3.72 -11.57 2.54
N MET A 164 -4.88 -11.36 1.91
CA MET A 164 -5.80 -10.29 2.30
C MET A 164 -6.31 -10.46 3.74
N ASN A 165 -6.63 -11.70 4.15
CA ASN A 165 -7.09 -12.00 5.52
C ASN A 165 -6.01 -11.80 6.59
N SER A 166 -4.73 -11.87 6.21
CA SER A 166 -3.59 -11.64 7.13
C SER A 166 -3.02 -10.23 7.05
N SER A 167 -3.51 -9.40 6.10
CA SER A 167 -3.09 -8.02 5.92
C SER A 167 -3.69 -7.08 6.97
N LYS A 168 -3.23 -5.82 7.00
CA LYS A 168 -3.81 -4.77 7.85
C LYS A 168 -5.10 -4.16 7.29
N ILE A 169 -5.58 -4.62 6.13
CA ILE A 169 -6.80 -4.09 5.52
C ILE A 169 -7.98 -4.45 6.41
N TYR A 170 -8.76 -3.44 6.83
CA TYR A 170 -9.87 -3.61 7.78
C TYR A 170 -10.91 -4.61 7.27
N LYS A 171 -11.29 -4.50 5.99
CA LYS A 171 -12.21 -5.44 5.36
C LYS A 171 -11.91 -5.59 3.87
N SER A 172 -11.82 -6.84 3.43
CA SER A 172 -11.65 -7.20 2.02
C SER A 172 -12.87 -7.96 1.50
N ILE A 173 -13.39 -7.56 0.34
CA ILE A 173 -14.41 -8.27 -0.42
C ILE A 173 -13.73 -8.83 -1.66
N ILE A 174 -13.73 -10.16 -1.74
CA ILE A 174 -13.00 -10.90 -2.76
C ILE A 174 -14.02 -11.68 -3.57
N TYR A 175 -14.39 -11.15 -4.74
CA TYR A 175 -15.18 -11.90 -5.70
C TYR A 175 -14.32 -12.95 -6.40
N GLN A 176 -14.94 -14.03 -6.86
CA GLN A 176 -14.26 -15.08 -7.61
C GLN A 176 -14.98 -15.34 -8.94
N THR A 177 -14.22 -15.63 -9.99
CA THR A 177 -14.76 -16.03 -11.30
C THR A 177 -14.13 -17.31 -11.82
N LYS A 178 -14.91 -18.11 -12.54
CA LYS A 178 -14.43 -19.28 -13.30
C LYS A 178 -14.08 -18.93 -14.75
N GLU A 179 -14.37 -17.71 -15.19
CA GLU A 179 -14.20 -17.28 -16.58
C GLU A 179 -12.73 -17.12 -16.97
N THR A 180 -11.88 -16.74 -16.02
CA THR A 180 -10.45 -16.44 -16.24
C THR A 180 -9.67 -16.60 -14.93
N GLN A 181 -8.35 -16.72 -15.05
CA GLN A 181 -7.44 -16.83 -13.93
C GLN A 181 -7.30 -15.52 -13.14
N THR A 182 -6.82 -15.62 -11.90
CA THR A 182 -6.32 -14.52 -11.09
C THR A 182 -5.27 -13.73 -11.88
N GLY A 183 -5.28 -12.40 -11.76
CA GLY A 183 -4.30 -11.56 -12.42
C GLY A 183 -2.88 -11.88 -11.98
N THR A 184 -1.92 -11.75 -12.90
CA THR A 184 -0.51 -11.98 -12.62
C THR A 184 0.35 -10.91 -13.27
N ALA A 185 1.49 -10.61 -12.65
CA ALA A 185 2.56 -9.85 -13.28
C ALA A 185 3.81 -10.71 -13.35
N THR A 186 4.28 -11.03 -14.55
CA THR A 186 5.57 -11.69 -14.74
C THR A 186 6.65 -10.62 -14.78
N ILE A 187 7.56 -10.66 -13.81
CA ILE A 187 8.58 -9.64 -13.59
C ILE A 187 9.95 -10.29 -13.74
N LEU A 188 10.75 -9.79 -14.68
CA LEU A 188 12.16 -10.16 -14.83
C LEU A 188 13.00 -9.02 -14.29
N VAL A 189 13.88 -9.29 -13.33
CA VAL A 189 14.73 -8.27 -12.68
C VAL A 189 16.19 -8.56 -12.98
N ASN A 190 16.91 -7.57 -13.47
CA ASN A 190 18.36 -7.60 -13.56
C ASN A 190 18.98 -7.36 -12.17
N GLU A 191 19.68 -8.34 -11.61
CA GLU A 191 20.29 -8.23 -10.29
C GLU A 191 21.38 -7.15 -10.20
N GLY A 192 22.10 -6.90 -11.30
CA GLY A 192 23.21 -5.95 -11.31
C GLY A 192 22.76 -4.49 -11.36
N THR A 193 21.63 -4.21 -12.03
CA THR A 193 21.15 -2.84 -12.25
C THR A 193 19.84 -2.52 -11.53
N GLY A 194 19.03 -3.53 -11.21
CA GLY A 194 17.66 -3.38 -10.73
C GLY A 194 16.64 -3.13 -11.84
N ASP A 195 17.08 -3.00 -13.11
CA ASP A 195 16.18 -2.82 -14.25
C ASP A 195 15.22 -3.99 -14.35
N ASN A 196 13.97 -3.72 -14.71
CA ASN A 196 12.94 -4.74 -14.80
C ASN A 196 12.12 -4.67 -16.09
N VAL A 197 11.60 -5.83 -16.47
CA VAL A 197 10.58 -5.96 -17.53
C VAL A 197 9.37 -6.63 -16.90
N ILE A 198 8.21 -6.01 -17.07
CA ILE A 198 6.95 -6.46 -16.47
C ILE A 198 5.95 -6.76 -17.58
N ALA A 199 5.42 -7.98 -17.58
CA ALA A 199 4.29 -8.38 -18.41
C ALA A 199 3.10 -8.70 -17.52
N ILE A 200 1.98 -7.98 -17.69
CA ILE A 200 0.79 -8.11 -16.84
C ILE A 200 -0.29 -8.88 -17.61
N TYR A 201 -0.81 -9.94 -16.98
CA TYR A 201 -2.06 -10.57 -17.38
C TYR A 201 -3.16 -10.13 -16.39
N PRO A 202 -4.13 -9.31 -16.82
CA PRO A 202 -5.07 -8.72 -15.88
C PRO A 202 -6.13 -9.71 -15.38
N GLY A 203 -6.43 -10.76 -16.15
CA GLY A 203 -7.29 -11.88 -15.74
C GLY A 203 -8.63 -11.45 -15.12
N ALA A 204 -8.95 -12.03 -13.98
CA ALA A 204 -10.20 -11.82 -13.24
C ALA A 204 -10.49 -10.36 -12.87
N ASN A 205 -9.46 -9.51 -12.78
CA ASN A 205 -9.62 -8.09 -12.48
C ASN A 205 -10.49 -7.36 -13.54
N MET A 206 -10.56 -7.89 -14.77
CA MET A 206 -11.35 -7.33 -15.88
C MET A 206 -12.78 -7.88 -15.98
N THR A 207 -13.22 -8.67 -15.01
CA THR A 207 -14.54 -9.36 -15.03
C THR A 207 -15.47 -8.89 -13.92
N MET A 208 -15.17 -7.78 -13.26
CA MET A 208 -15.96 -7.27 -12.15
C MET A 208 -17.27 -6.66 -12.65
N SER A 209 -18.42 -7.16 -12.21
CA SER A 209 -19.71 -6.70 -12.72
C SER A 209 -20.18 -5.43 -12.00
N SER A 210 -21.05 -4.64 -12.65
CA SER A 210 -21.70 -3.51 -12.00
C SER A 210 -22.61 -3.95 -10.84
N ASP A 211 -23.18 -5.15 -10.90
CA ASP A 211 -23.99 -5.71 -9.81
C ASP A 211 -23.12 -6.03 -8.58
N GLU A 212 -21.91 -6.57 -8.78
CA GLU A 212 -20.95 -6.81 -7.71
C GLU A 212 -20.60 -5.49 -6.99
N ILE A 213 -20.34 -4.41 -7.74
CA ILE A 213 -20.14 -3.08 -7.15
C ILE A 213 -21.40 -2.58 -6.43
N THR A 214 -22.58 -2.79 -7.02
CA THR A 214 -23.86 -2.33 -6.45
C THR A 214 -24.21 -3.04 -5.14
N ILE A 215 -23.87 -4.32 -5.01
CA ILE A 215 -24.03 -5.07 -3.75
C ILE A 215 -23.20 -4.42 -2.63
N GLN A 216 -22.05 -3.82 -2.95
CA GLN A 216 -21.19 -3.11 -1.99
C GLN A 216 -21.57 -1.65 -1.76
N LYS A 217 -22.75 -1.21 -2.22
CA LYS A 217 -23.21 0.18 -2.12
C LYS A 217 -23.09 0.77 -0.71
N GLU A 218 -23.46 0.04 0.34
CA GLU A 218 -23.37 0.57 1.72
C GLU A 218 -21.93 0.84 2.14
N ALA A 219 -20.99 -0.04 1.78
CA ALA A 219 -19.58 0.15 2.09
C ALA A 219 -18.99 1.34 1.32
N ILE A 220 -19.39 1.50 0.06
CA ILE A 220 -18.99 2.65 -0.77
C ILE A 220 -19.54 3.95 -0.16
N ILE A 221 -20.83 3.99 0.19
CA ILE A 221 -21.49 5.20 0.71
C ILE A 221 -20.95 5.66 2.06
N ASN A 222 -20.50 4.71 2.89
CA ASN A 222 -19.94 5.01 4.20
C ASN A 222 -18.45 5.41 4.16
N SER A 223 -17.81 5.37 2.99
CA SER A 223 -16.41 5.78 2.83
C SER A 223 -16.26 7.30 2.70
N ASP A 224 -15.16 7.84 3.22
CA ASP A 224 -14.83 9.26 3.09
C ASP A 224 -14.19 9.58 1.73
N VAL A 225 -13.53 8.60 1.11
CA VAL A 225 -12.87 8.69 -0.21
C VAL A 225 -12.93 7.33 -0.90
N ILE A 226 -13.14 7.34 -2.22
CA ILE A 226 -12.99 6.16 -3.09
C ILE A 226 -11.70 6.31 -3.89
N LEU A 227 -10.88 5.26 -3.93
CA LEU A 227 -9.63 5.18 -4.68
C LEU A 227 -9.69 4.08 -5.75
N LEU A 228 -9.48 4.49 -7.00
CA LEU A 228 -9.59 3.65 -8.19
C LEU A 228 -8.29 3.66 -9.01
N GLN A 229 -8.11 2.61 -9.82
CA GLN A 229 -7.01 2.50 -10.81
C GLN A 229 -7.54 1.89 -12.11
N LEU A 230 -6.74 1.90 -13.18
CA LEU A 230 -7.14 1.38 -14.51
C LEU A 230 -6.78 -0.09 -14.74
N GLU A 231 -6.66 -0.88 -13.66
CA GLU A 231 -6.45 -2.34 -13.72
C GLU A 231 -7.75 -3.14 -13.52
N THR A 232 -8.91 -2.48 -13.58
CA THR A 232 -10.22 -3.15 -13.60
C THR A 232 -11.04 -2.68 -14.81
N ASN A 233 -12.10 -3.40 -15.13
CA ASN A 233 -12.93 -3.09 -16.30
C ASN A 233 -13.78 -1.83 -16.10
N TYR A 234 -14.04 -1.14 -17.22
CA TYR A 234 -14.80 0.11 -17.27
C TYR A 234 -16.12 0.07 -16.52
N THR A 235 -16.91 -0.99 -16.68
CA THR A 235 -18.24 -1.09 -16.06
C THR A 235 -18.19 -1.09 -14.53
N ALA A 236 -17.13 -1.63 -13.92
CA ALA A 236 -16.91 -1.55 -12.48
C ALA A 236 -16.52 -0.13 -12.06
N LEU A 237 -15.57 0.50 -12.77
CA LEU A 237 -15.12 1.87 -12.54
C LEU A 237 -16.29 2.87 -12.64
N GLN A 238 -17.05 2.81 -13.74
CA GLN A 238 -18.19 3.68 -13.99
C GLN A 238 -19.27 3.52 -12.91
N GLN A 239 -19.55 2.29 -12.47
CA GLN A 239 -20.54 2.07 -11.42
C GLN A 239 -20.08 2.62 -10.07
N ALA A 240 -18.80 2.46 -9.73
CA ALA A 240 -18.21 3.03 -8.51
C ALA A 240 -18.32 4.56 -8.50
N ILE A 241 -17.93 5.20 -9.61
CA ILE A 241 -18.02 6.65 -9.81
C ILE A 241 -19.48 7.13 -9.72
N THR A 242 -20.40 6.42 -10.36
CA THR A 242 -21.84 6.75 -10.32
C THR A 242 -22.39 6.71 -8.89
N LEU A 243 -22.01 5.71 -8.10
CA LEU A 243 -22.42 5.62 -6.69
C LEU A 243 -21.78 6.74 -5.86
N ALA A 244 -20.52 7.08 -6.12
CA ALA A 244 -19.81 8.16 -5.45
C ALA A 244 -20.51 9.52 -5.68
N GLN A 245 -20.78 9.86 -6.93
CA GLN A 245 -21.41 11.13 -7.31
C GLN A 245 -22.79 11.29 -6.68
N LYS A 246 -23.62 10.24 -6.70
CA LYS A 246 -24.96 10.26 -6.09
C LYS A 246 -24.95 10.52 -4.59
N ASN A 247 -23.82 10.26 -3.92
CA ASN A 247 -23.67 10.38 -2.47
C ASN A 247 -22.60 11.41 -2.07
N SER A 248 -22.10 12.21 -3.03
CA SER A 248 -21.10 13.26 -2.81
C SER A 248 -19.80 12.77 -2.16
N ILE A 249 -19.33 11.59 -2.55
CA ILE A 249 -18.08 11.01 -2.06
C ILE A 249 -16.95 11.34 -3.03
N PRO A 250 -15.83 11.93 -2.55
CA PRO A 250 -14.68 12.21 -3.38
C PRO A 250 -14.09 10.95 -4.04
N VAL A 251 -13.83 11.02 -5.34
CA VAL A 251 -13.17 9.96 -6.10
C VAL A 251 -11.77 10.38 -6.51
N ILE A 252 -10.79 9.54 -6.20
CA ILE A 252 -9.43 9.60 -6.72
C ILE A 252 -9.27 8.49 -7.75
N ILE A 253 -8.82 8.83 -8.96
CA ILE A 253 -8.43 7.84 -9.96
C ILE A 253 -6.93 7.98 -10.28
N ASN A 254 -6.18 6.91 -10.04
CA ASN A 254 -4.83 6.78 -10.54
C ASN A 254 -4.89 6.18 -11.96
N PRO A 255 -4.55 6.95 -13.01
CA PRO A 255 -4.74 6.53 -14.40
C PRO A 255 -3.64 5.57 -14.88
N ALA A 256 -3.34 4.56 -14.06
CA ALA A 256 -2.25 3.61 -14.25
C ALA A 256 -2.79 2.17 -14.29
N PRO A 257 -2.31 1.33 -15.23
CA PRO A 257 -1.60 1.72 -16.45
C PRO A 257 -2.48 2.62 -17.33
N TYR A 258 -1.88 3.54 -18.10
CA TYR A 258 -2.65 4.43 -18.96
C TYR A 258 -3.49 3.65 -19.97
N ASN A 259 -4.74 4.09 -20.13
CA ASN A 259 -5.72 3.59 -21.08
C ASN A 259 -6.69 4.72 -21.41
N ASP A 260 -7.08 4.86 -22.68
CA ASP A 260 -8.00 5.89 -23.17
C ASP A 260 -9.36 5.95 -22.46
N ILE A 261 -9.80 4.86 -21.83
CA ILE A 261 -11.00 4.80 -20.97
C ILE A 261 -11.02 5.93 -19.93
N VAL A 262 -9.86 6.37 -19.44
CA VAL A 262 -9.77 7.49 -18.50
C VAL A 262 -10.41 8.77 -19.03
N ASN A 263 -10.38 9.01 -20.35
CA ASN A 263 -10.97 10.20 -20.96
C ASN A 263 -12.50 10.19 -20.88
N GLU A 264 -13.13 9.02 -20.73
CA GLU A 264 -14.57 8.90 -20.52
C GLU A 264 -14.97 9.14 -19.06
N LEU A 265 -14.04 8.92 -18.12
CA LEU A 265 -14.28 8.98 -16.67
C LEU A 265 -13.83 10.30 -16.04
N ILE A 266 -12.91 11.03 -16.68
CA ILE A 266 -12.17 12.16 -16.08
C ILE A 266 -13.07 13.31 -15.59
N GLN A 267 -14.19 13.56 -16.26
CA GLN A 267 -15.15 14.61 -15.86
C GLN A 267 -15.93 14.25 -14.59
N ASP A 268 -15.95 12.97 -14.23
CA ASP A 268 -16.81 12.42 -13.18
C ASP A 268 -16.06 12.15 -11.86
N VAL A 269 -14.76 12.46 -11.80
CA VAL A 269 -13.88 12.25 -10.64
C VAL A 269 -13.37 13.57 -10.04
N ASP A 270 -12.93 13.53 -8.78
CA ASP A 270 -12.47 14.73 -8.06
C ASP A 270 -10.96 14.93 -8.15
N TYR A 271 -10.21 13.83 -8.20
CA TYR A 271 -8.75 13.84 -8.29
C TYR A 271 -8.27 12.85 -9.34
N ILE A 272 -7.30 13.25 -10.15
CA ILE A 272 -6.52 12.36 -11.02
C ILE A 272 -5.04 12.43 -10.67
N THR A 273 -4.38 11.28 -10.60
CA THR A 273 -3.01 11.16 -10.07
C THR A 273 -2.01 10.50 -11.05
N PRO A 274 -1.80 11.06 -12.26
CA PRO A 274 -0.87 10.46 -13.24
C PRO A 274 0.60 10.62 -12.81
N ASN A 275 1.48 9.76 -13.32
CA ASN A 275 2.92 10.08 -13.43
C ASN A 275 3.23 10.95 -14.66
N GLU A 276 4.50 11.28 -14.91
CA GLU A 276 4.91 12.11 -16.05
C GLU A 276 4.45 11.53 -17.40
N THR A 277 4.63 10.22 -17.60
CA THR A 277 4.26 9.53 -18.84
C THR A 277 2.75 9.53 -19.05
N GLU A 278 1.99 9.16 -18.02
CA GLU A 278 0.52 9.15 -18.04
C GLU A 278 -0.04 10.57 -18.22
N ALA A 279 0.57 11.58 -17.60
CA ALA A 279 0.18 12.97 -17.75
C ALA A 279 0.45 13.45 -19.18
N GLY A 280 1.55 13.01 -19.80
CA GLY A 280 1.83 13.33 -21.20
C GLY A 280 0.85 12.70 -22.17
N LEU A 281 0.47 11.44 -21.94
CA LEU A 281 -0.57 10.75 -22.72
C LEU A 281 -1.95 11.42 -22.54
N LEU A 282 -2.28 11.81 -21.30
CA LEU A 282 -3.53 12.50 -20.99
C LEU A 282 -3.59 13.92 -21.58
N SER A 283 -2.52 14.70 -21.48
CA SER A 283 -2.52 16.12 -21.85
C SER A 283 -2.11 16.39 -23.30
N GLY A 284 -1.41 15.44 -23.94
CA GLY A 284 -0.69 15.66 -25.20
C GLY A 284 0.59 16.50 -25.03
N ILE A 285 1.06 16.73 -23.80
CA ILE A 285 2.23 17.54 -23.49
C ILE A 285 3.31 16.66 -22.87
N ASP A 286 4.49 16.58 -23.50
CA ASP A 286 5.63 15.89 -22.91
C ASP A 286 6.07 16.56 -21.60
N VAL A 287 6.08 15.79 -20.50
CA VAL A 287 6.40 16.27 -19.14
C VAL A 287 7.83 15.87 -18.78
N HIS A 288 8.73 16.85 -18.78
CA HIS A 288 10.16 16.64 -18.46
C HIS A 288 10.69 17.60 -17.37
N ASP A 289 9.93 18.63 -17.03
CA ASP A 289 10.25 19.64 -16.02
C ASP A 289 9.00 20.18 -15.32
N LEU A 290 9.18 21.10 -14.37
CA LEU A 290 8.07 21.64 -13.59
C LEU A 290 7.13 22.51 -14.43
N GLU A 291 7.64 23.21 -15.45
CA GLU A 291 6.83 24.10 -16.29
C GLU A 291 5.99 23.31 -17.30
N SER A 292 6.53 22.25 -17.90
CA SER A 292 5.77 21.29 -18.68
C SER A 292 4.72 20.56 -17.84
N ALA A 293 5.05 20.20 -16.59
CA ALA A 293 4.08 19.61 -15.66
C ALA A 293 2.92 20.58 -15.34
N LYS A 294 3.18 21.88 -15.14
CA LYS A 294 2.11 22.88 -14.93
C LYS A 294 1.15 22.94 -16.12
N ARG A 295 1.69 23.05 -17.34
CA ARG A 295 0.87 23.07 -18.57
C ARG A 295 0.08 21.77 -18.76
N ALA A 296 0.68 20.62 -18.45
CA ALA A 296 -0.02 19.34 -18.48
C ALA A 296 -1.15 19.29 -17.44
N ALA A 297 -0.92 19.76 -16.22
CA ALA A 297 -1.93 19.80 -15.17
C ALA A 297 -3.11 20.71 -15.52
N GLU A 298 -2.87 21.88 -16.12
CA GLU A 298 -3.91 22.76 -16.65
C GLU A 298 -4.71 22.07 -17.78
N ALA A 299 -4.03 21.46 -18.74
CA ALA A 299 -4.68 20.78 -19.85
C ALA A 299 -5.57 19.62 -19.36
N ILE A 300 -5.12 18.86 -18.35
CA ILE A 300 -5.88 17.78 -17.72
C ILE A 300 -7.06 18.34 -16.94
N HIS A 301 -6.87 19.40 -16.15
CA HIS A 301 -7.96 20.08 -15.43
C HIS A 301 -9.05 20.58 -16.40
N ASN A 302 -8.64 21.15 -17.54
CA ASN A 302 -9.56 21.63 -18.58
C ASN A 302 -10.38 20.50 -19.26
N LYS A 303 -10.03 19.22 -19.04
CA LYS A 303 -10.87 18.08 -19.44
C LYS A 303 -12.02 17.79 -18.46
N GLY A 304 -12.08 18.47 -17.31
CA GLY A 304 -13.22 18.44 -16.40
C GLY A 304 -12.93 17.96 -14.97
N VAL A 305 -11.74 17.39 -14.71
CA VAL A 305 -11.37 16.95 -13.34
C VAL A 305 -11.09 18.14 -12.43
N LYS A 306 -11.57 18.09 -11.19
CA LYS A 306 -11.43 19.20 -10.24
C LYS A 306 -9.98 19.43 -9.82
N ASN A 307 -9.24 18.36 -9.52
CA ASN A 307 -7.86 18.44 -9.06
C ASN A 307 -6.98 17.49 -9.87
N THR A 308 -5.88 18.02 -10.41
CA THR A 308 -4.83 17.22 -11.06
C THR A 308 -3.62 17.12 -10.14
N VAL A 309 -3.09 15.93 -9.90
CA VAL A 309 -1.88 15.69 -9.10
C VAL A 309 -0.88 14.87 -9.90
N ILE A 310 0.08 15.51 -10.54
CA ILE A 310 1.12 14.81 -11.32
C ILE A 310 2.25 14.39 -10.37
N THR A 311 2.53 13.09 -10.29
CA THR A 311 3.74 12.59 -9.62
C THR A 311 4.95 12.76 -10.54
N LEU A 312 6.08 13.21 -9.97
CA LEU A 312 7.29 13.63 -10.69
C LEU A 312 8.53 12.85 -10.21
N GLY A 313 8.35 11.59 -9.80
CA GLY A 313 9.39 10.74 -9.22
C GLY A 313 10.19 11.43 -8.11
N SER A 314 11.50 11.53 -8.28
CA SER A 314 12.42 12.18 -7.33
C SER A 314 12.23 13.70 -7.20
N LYS A 315 11.46 14.34 -8.10
CA LYS A 315 11.09 15.76 -8.01
C LYS A 315 9.82 15.99 -7.18
N GLY A 316 9.18 14.94 -6.68
CA GLY A 316 8.01 15.01 -5.80
C GLY A 316 6.69 14.94 -6.58
N SER A 317 5.78 15.88 -6.33
CA SER A 317 4.50 15.97 -7.03
C SER A 317 4.06 17.41 -7.26
N LEU A 318 3.27 17.65 -8.30
CA LEU A 318 2.67 18.94 -8.61
C LEU A 318 1.15 18.78 -8.66
N ALA A 319 0.44 19.53 -7.81
CA ALA A 319 -1.01 19.59 -7.86
C ALA A 319 -1.53 20.91 -8.44
N PHE A 320 -2.70 20.86 -9.09
CA PHE A 320 -3.45 22.01 -9.59
C PHE A 320 -4.93 21.83 -9.28
N ASP A 321 -5.53 22.80 -8.59
CA ASP A 321 -6.95 22.79 -8.15
C ASP A 321 -7.85 23.72 -8.99
N GLY A 322 -7.35 24.20 -10.14
CA GLY A 322 -8.01 25.21 -10.97
C GLY A 322 -7.70 26.66 -10.58
N LYS A 323 -7.01 26.90 -9.45
CA LYS A 323 -6.67 28.26 -8.97
C LYS A 323 -5.21 28.42 -8.61
N LYS A 324 -4.60 27.39 -8.05
CA LYS A 324 -3.21 27.41 -7.60
C LYS A 324 -2.51 26.10 -7.89
N PHE A 325 -1.22 26.21 -8.11
CA PHE A 325 -0.30 25.09 -8.14
C PHE A 325 0.32 24.86 -6.77
N ILE A 326 0.46 23.60 -6.39
CA ILE A 326 1.17 23.18 -5.18
C ILE A 326 2.26 22.20 -5.62
N HIS A 327 3.50 22.66 -5.65
CA HIS A 327 4.66 21.78 -5.82
C HIS A 327 5.12 21.26 -4.46
N SER A 328 5.03 19.95 -4.31
CA SER A 328 5.42 19.20 -3.12
C SER A 328 6.70 18.42 -3.45
N PRO A 329 7.89 18.88 -3.03
CA PRO A 329 9.13 18.17 -3.35
C PRO A 329 9.13 16.77 -2.73
N ALA A 330 9.97 15.88 -3.26
CA ALA A 330 10.18 14.57 -2.65
C ALA A 330 10.96 14.72 -1.33
N PHE A 331 10.67 13.88 -0.35
CA PHE A 331 11.53 13.76 0.82
C PHE A 331 12.81 12.99 0.45
N PRO A 332 13.97 13.36 1.01
CA PRO A 332 15.20 12.58 0.85
C PRO A 332 14.99 11.13 1.31
N ALA A 333 15.46 10.17 0.51
CA ALA A 333 15.33 8.75 0.79
C ALA A 333 16.54 7.95 0.29
N VAL A 334 16.79 6.82 0.95
CA VAL A 334 17.78 5.82 0.49
C VAL A 334 17.09 4.80 -0.39
N VAL A 335 17.03 5.07 -1.69
CA VAL A 335 16.26 4.27 -2.65
C VAL A 335 16.82 2.85 -2.75
N LYS A 336 16.00 1.86 -2.42
CA LYS A 336 16.25 0.43 -2.63
C LYS A 336 15.37 -0.14 -3.73
N ASN A 337 14.08 0.21 -3.74
CA ASN A 337 13.13 -0.23 -4.73
C ASN A 337 12.11 0.87 -5.01
N THR A 338 11.91 1.24 -6.27
CA THR A 338 10.90 2.24 -6.67
C THR A 338 9.56 1.63 -7.07
N ALA A 339 9.47 0.30 -7.15
CA ALA A 339 8.22 -0.40 -7.43
C ALA A 339 7.18 -0.10 -6.33
N GLY A 340 5.95 0.19 -6.73
CA GLY A 340 4.88 0.55 -5.79
C GLY A 340 4.97 1.96 -5.19
N ALA A 341 5.99 2.77 -5.51
CA ALA A 341 6.09 4.14 -4.97
C ALA A 341 4.87 5.03 -5.31
N GLY A 342 4.37 4.91 -6.54
CA GLY A 342 3.15 5.59 -6.97
C GLY A 342 1.90 5.06 -6.26
N ASP A 343 1.84 3.76 -5.99
CA ASP A 343 0.73 3.15 -5.23
C ASP A 343 0.76 3.60 -3.76
N ALA A 344 1.95 3.62 -3.16
CA ALA A 344 2.19 4.14 -1.82
C ALA A 344 1.78 5.61 -1.69
N PHE A 345 2.14 6.44 -2.68
CA PHE A 345 1.71 7.84 -2.75
C PHE A 345 0.18 7.96 -2.81
N ASN A 346 -0.48 7.19 -3.70
CA ASN A 346 -1.93 7.25 -3.89
C ASN A 346 -2.71 6.80 -2.65
N GLY A 347 -2.33 5.69 -2.01
CA GLY A 347 -2.98 5.23 -0.79
C GLY A 347 -2.80 6.22 0.37
N ALA A 348 -1.61 6.80 0.51
CA ALA A 348 -1.35 7.81 1.53
C ALA A 348 -2.07 9.15 1.26
N LEU A 349 -2.19 9.56 -0.01
CA LEU A 349 -2.98 10.72 -0.42
C LEU A 349 -4.46 10.51 -0.09
N ALA A 350 -5.01 9.35 -0.45
CA ALA A 350 -6.39 8.98 -0.13
C ALA A 350 -6.65 8.98 1.39
N SER A 351 -5.73 8.42 2.17
CA SER A 351 -5.80 8.48 3.64
C SER A 351 -5.80 9.92 4.17
N GLY A 352 -4.94 10.79 3.64
CA GLY A 352 -4.88 12.20 4.03
C GLY A 352 -6.20 12.93 3.75
N LEU A 353 -6.78 12.72 2.57
CA LEU A 353 -8.05 13.33 2.16
C LEU A 353 -9.24 12.78 2.96
N ALA A 354 -9.29 11.46 3.21
CA ALA A 354 -10.30 10.82 4.06
C ALA A 354 -10.29 11.34 5.50
N LYS A 355 -9.12 11.75 6.00
CA LYS A 355 -8.95 12.40 7.31
C LYS A 355 -9.34 13.89 7.30
N GLY A 356 -9.88 14.42 6.20
CA GLY A 356 -10.30 15.81 6.06
C GLY A 356 -9.14 16.82 6.01
N LYS A 357 -7.91 16.36 5.69
CA LYS A 357 -6.75 17.26 5.56
C LYS A 357 -6.86 18.09 4.28
N SER A 358 -6.23 19.27 4.27
CA SER A 358 -6.08 20.05 3.04
C SER A 358 -5.23 19.29 2.01
N LEU A 359 -5.38 19.63 0.73
CA LEU A 359 -4.59 19.02 -0.34
C LEU A 359 -3.08 19.23 -0.10
N GLU A 360 -2.65 20.40 0.39
CA GLU A 360 -1.24 20.62 0.74
C GLU A 360 -0.75 19.61 1.80
N SER A 361 -1.51 19.43 2.87
CA SER A 361 -1.15 18.54 3.96
C SER A 361 -1.19 17.07 3.54
N ALA A 362 -2.17 16.68 2.72
CA ALA A 362 -2.27 15.34 2.16
C ALA A 362 -1.10 15.02 1.21
N LEU A 363 -0.70 15.96 0.34
CA LEU A 363 0.46 15.81 -0.54
C LEU A 363 1.77 15.70 0.24
N CYS A 364 1.97 16.54 1.26
CA CYS A 364 3.14 16.45 2.13
C CYS A 364 3.23 15.06 2.79
N TYR A 365 2.12 14.58 3.33
CA TYR A 365 2.05 13.25 3.92
C TYR A 365 2.31 12.13 2.91
N ALA A 366 1.69 12.20 1.73
CA ALA A 366 1.88 11.22 0.66
C ALA A 366 3.33 11.19 0.15
N SER A 367 3.98 12.35 0.00
CA SER A 367 5.39 12.45 -0.37
C SER A 367 6.32 11.84 0.69
N ALA A 368 6.04 12.07 1.98
CA ALA A 368 6.80 11.45 3.06
C ALA A 368 6.61 9.93 3.09
N PHE A 369 5.36 9.47 2.92
CA PHE A 369 5.02 8.05 2.87
C PHE A 369 5.72 7.33 1.71
N ALA A 370 5.60 7.87 0.49
CA ALA A 370 6.25 7.31 -0.70
C ALA A 370 7.78 7.29 -0.55
N SER A 371 8.38 8.32 0.06
CA SER A 371 9.83 8.34 0.31
C SER A 371 10.30 7.24 1.26
N LEU A 372 9.47 6.81 2.21
CA LEU A 372 9.78 5.68 3.09
C LEU A 372 9.53 4.36 2.38
N ALA A 373 8.48 4.27 1.56
CA ALA A 373 8.17 3.09 0.77
C ALA A 373 9.33 2.73 -0.17
N VAL A 374 10.00 3.71 -0.79
CA VAL A 374 11.15 3.40 -1.66
C VAL A 374 12.40 2.89 -0.94
N GLU A 375 12.41 2.91 0.40
CA GLU A 375 13.47 2.35 1.25
C GLU A 375 13.21 0.89 1.65
N THR A 376 12.04 0.34 1.29
CA THR A 376 11.66 -1.06 1.50
C THR A 376 12.06 -1.91 0.30
N SER A 377 11.90 -3.24 0.43
CA SER A 377 12.37 -4.19 -0.58
C SER A 377 11.30 -4.54 -1.61
N ASN A 378 10.02 -4.50 -1.26
CA ASN A 378 8.91 -4.91 -2.14
C ASN A 378 7.83 -3.83 -2.27
N ALA A 379 7.08 -3.88 -3.38
CA ALA A 379 6.02 -2.91 -3.70
C ALA A 379 4.86 -2.90 -2.68
N SER A 380 4.63 -4.01 -1.99
CA SER A 380 3.59 -4.18 -0.96
C SER A 380 4.11 -3.98 0.47
N ASP A 381 5.41 -3.73 0.66
CA ASP A 381 6.01 -3.42 1.96
C ASP A 381 5.80 -1.92 2.28
N MET A 382 4.79 -1.64 3.10
CA MET A 382 4.36 -0.27 3.42
C MET A 382 4.94 0.24 4.75
N PRO A 383 5.38 1.51 4.83
CA PRO A 383 5.88 2.10 6.07
C PRO A 383 4.76 2.36 7.08
N GLU A 384 5.08 2.23 8.37
CA GLU A 384 4.15 2.56 9.46
C GLU A 384 3.89 4.07 9.55
N HIS A 385 2.65 4.44 9.87
CA HIS A 385 2.21 5.82 10.08
C HIS A 385 3.17 6.63 10.96
N GLU A 386 3.64 6.07 12.08
CA GLU A 386 4.54 6.75 13.01
C GLU A 386 5.88 7.12 12.36
N SER A 387 6.38 6.28 11.46
CA SER A 387 7.62 6.56 10.71
C SER A 387 7.44 7.75 9.77
N VAL A 388 6.26 7.86 9.17
CA VAL A 388 5.89 8.96 8.26
C VAL A 388 5.81 10.28 9.03
N ILE A 389 5.15 10.28 10.18
CA ILE A 389 5.07 11.45 11.06
C ILE A 389 6.47 11.88 11.52
N HIS A 390 7.31 10.93 11.93
CA HIS A 390 8.69 11.23 12.33
C HIS A 390 9.50 11.84 11.16
N ARG A 391 9.36 11.34 9.93
CA ARG A 391 10.01 11.90 8.75
C ARG A 391 9.59 13.34 8.46
N ILE A 392 8.29 13.63 8.56
CA ILE A 392 7.76 14.99 8.38
C ILE A 392 8.31 15.95 9.44
N GLN A 393 8.44 15.50 10.70
CA GLN A 393 8.92 16.33 11.81
C GLN A 393 10.44 16.54 11.82
N SER A 394 11.20 15.60 11.26
CA SER A 394 12.67 15.61 11.31
C SER A 394 13.34 16.36 10.16
N ILE A 395 12.61 16.63 9.08
CA ILE A 395 13.16 17.25 7.87
C ILE A 395 12.49 18.61 7.65
N HIS A 396 13.28 19.63 7.36
CA HIS A 396 12.75 20.91 6.92
C HIS A 396 12.13 20.74 5.53
N TYR A 397 10.81 20.69 5.48
CA TYR A 397 10.03 20.47 4.27
C TYR A 397 9.24 21.73 3.92
N GLN A 398 9.36 22.20 2.68
CA GLN A 398 8.63 23.38 2.22
C GLN A 398 8.03 23.11 0.84
N GLN A 399 6.71 23.27 0.74
CA GLN A 399 5.99 23.27 -0.53
C GLN A 399 6.06 24.65 -1.17
N THR A 400 6.06 24.68 -2.50
CA THR A 400 5.96 25.94 -3.24
C THR A 400 4.55 26.08 -3.79
N ILE A 401 3.88 27.18 -3.45
CA ILE A 401 2.53 27.48 -3.90
C ILE A 401 2.59 28.64 -4.90
N PHE A 402 2.01 28.44 -6.07
CA PHE A 402 1.88 29.45 -7.11
C PHE A 402 0.40 29.72 -7.36
N THR A 403 -0.04 30.97 -7.28
CA THR A 403 -1.37 31.34 -7.77
C THR A 403 -1.33 31.42 -9.30
N HIS A 404 -2.29 30.78 -9.97
CA HIS A 404 -2.44 30.83 -11.42
C HIS A 404 -2.85 32.23 -11.88
#